data_AF-A0A961MG71-F1
#
_entry.id   AF-A0A961MG71-F1
#
_cell.length_a   1.000
_cell.length_b   1.000
_cell.length_c   1.000
_cell.angle_alpha   90.00
_cell.angle_beta   90.00
_cell.angle_gamma   90.00
#
_symmetry.space_group_name_H-M   'P 1'
#
loop_
_entity.id
_entity.type
_entity.pdbx_description
1 polymer ?
#
loop_
_entity_poly.entity_id
_entity_poly.type
_entity_poly.pdbx_seq_one_letter_code
_entity_poly.pdbx_strand_id
1 'polypeptide(L)'
;DPTLGTDDLGDMAAGLRARGVTGVTGAFLVWGGALPFAPEIANDQPVHVGYNPSISGLILNYNRVHFEWKRAGGGYQLSMDARGERHLPRAYTADVSLANRRAPLFTYGDRGGKEHWTVAQAALGKGGSRWLPVRHPELYAGDVFQTLARAQGIPLPAPQPVAALPGGTVLVQKSSAALRDVLRDMLRYSTNITAEAVGMTASRQRGAPAALGRSGPAMGEWARARSGMSRAKFVDHSGLGAASRVTPAEMVRALAMLGPPAGLRGILRDIALRDQNGRAMKSHPVKVQAKTGTLNFVSSLAGFMTAPDGTELVFAILTGDVARRARFKDFEVAEGSVEWVRRSKRLQQQLIERWAAIYGS
;
A
#
# COMPACT_ATOMS: atom_id res chain seq x y z
N ASP A 1 -3.83 -12.37 -2.36
CA ASP A 1 -3.19 -11.61 -3.46
C ASP A 1 -3.41 -10.12 -3.18
N PRO A 2 -2.36 -9.32 -2.97
CA PRO A 2 -2.52 -7.88 -2.70
C PRO A 2 -2.92 -7.06 -3.93
N THR A 3 -3.01 -7.68 -5.11
CA THR A 3 -3.37 -7.05 -6.39
C THR A 3 -4.77 -7.43 -6.89
N LEU A 4 -5.53 -8.21 -6.12
CA LEU A 4 -6.90 -8.60 -6.47
C LEU A 4 -7.80 -7.37 -6.61
N GLY A 5 -8.39 -7.21 -7.80
CA GLY A 5 -9.30 -6.12 -8.15
C GLY A 5 -10.77 -6.55 -8.24
N THR A 6 -11.67 -5.57 -8.32
CA THR A 6 -13.10 -5.82 -8.58
C THR A 6 -13.33 -6.62 -9.86
N ASP A 7 -12.56 -6.33 -10.92
CA ASP A 7 -12.76 -7.00 -12.21
C ASP A 7 -12.37 -8.48 -12.15
N ASP A 8 -11.36 -8.82 -11.35
CA ASP A 8 -11.01 -10.21 -11.08
C ASP A 8 -12.15 -10.95 -10.38
N LEU A 9 -12.84 -10.31 -9.44
CA LEU A 9 -14.03 -10.88 -8.79
C LEU A 9 -15.18 -11.08 -9.79
N GLY A 10 -15.33 -10.18 -10.76
CA GLY A 10 -16.30 -10.31 -11.85
C GLY A 10 -15.99 -11.52 -12.74
N ASP A 11 -14.72 -11.67 -13.12
CA ASP A 11 -14.25 -12.81 -13.91
C ASP A 11 -14.41 -14.13 -13.14
N MET A 12 -14.16 -14.13 -11.82
CA MET A 12 -14.38 -15.30 -10.98
C MET A 12 -15.86 -15.69 -10.88
N ALA A 13 -16.77 -14.71 -10.76
CA ALA A 13 -18.21 -14.95 -10.77
C ALA A 13 -18.69 -15.52 -12.12
N ALA A 14 -18.19 -14.99 -13.24
CA ALA A 14 -18.46 -15.53 -14.57
C ALA A 14 -17.93 -16.98 -14.72
N GLY A 15 -16.74 -17.25 -14.17
CA GLY A 15 -16.15 -18.60 -14.12
C GLY A 15 -17.00 -19.61 -13.35
N LEU A 16 -17.64 -19.20 -12.25
CA LEU A 16 -18.58 -20.05 -11.51
C LEU A 16 -19.81 -20.37 -12.37
N ARG A 17 -20.38 -19.37 -13.04
CA ARG A 17 -21.54 -19.56 -13.92
C ARG A 17 -21.22 -20.50 -15.08
N ALA A 18 -20.05 -20.36 -15.70
CA ALA A 18 -19.58 -21.25 -16.77
C ALA A 18 -19.45 -22.71 -16.32
N ARG A 19 -19.22 -22.95 -15.03
CA ARG A 19 -19.20 -24.30 -14.43
C ARG A 19 -20.57 -24.81 -13.98
N GLY A 20 -21.65 -24.10 -14.32
CA GLY A 20 -23.02 -24.50 -14.01
C GLY A 20 -23.46 -24.17 -12.57
N VAL A 21 -22.69 -23.37 -11.83
CA VAL A 21 -23.13 -22.90 -10.51
C VAL A 21 -24.28 -21.91 -10.70
N THR A 22 -25.39 -22.16 -10.00
CA THR A 22 -26.60 -21.31 -10.04
C THR A 22 -26.95 -20.72 -8.67
N GLY A 23 -26.23 -21.09 -7.61
CA GLY A 23 -26.46 -20.62 -6.25
C GLY A 23 -25.82 -21.57 -5.23
N VAL A 24 -26.13 -21.35 -3.94
CA VAL A 24 -25.76 -22.24 -2.84
C VAL A 24 -26.99 -22.54 -1.98
N THR A 25 -27.09 -23.76 -1.47
CA THR A 25 -28.10 -24.13 -0.45
C THR A 25 -27.63 -23.85 0.98
N GLY A 26 -26.31 -23.72 1.17
CA GLY A 26 -25.68 -23.42 2.45
C GLY A 26 -25.25 -21.96 2.60
N ALA A 27 -24.30 -21.72 3.50
CA ALA A 27 -23.75 -20.40 3.77
C ALA A 27 -22.73 -19.94 2.70
N PHE A 28 -22.60 -18.63 2.53
CA PHE A 28 -21.51 -18.00 1.77
C PHE A 28 -20.43 -17.54 2.76
N LEU A 29 -19.32 -18.27 2.81
CA LEU A 29 -18.24 -18.04 3.77
C LEU A 29 -17.10 -17.23 3.14
N VAL A 30 -16.52 -16.30 3.89
CA VAL A 30 -15.33 -15.53 3.49
C VAL A 30 -14.20 -15.76 4.51
N TRP A 31 -13.00 -16.03 4.01
CA TRP A 31 -11.86 -16.39 4.85
C TRP A 31 -10.63 -15.53 4.55
N GLY A 32 -10.22 -14.72 5.52
CA GLY A 32 -9.04 -13.86 5.45
C GLY A 32 -7.79 -14.42 6.14
N GLY A 33 -7.82 -15.64 6.68
CA GLY A 33 -6.76 -16.17 7.56
C GLY A 33 -5.42 -16.52 6.89
N ALA A 34 -5.21 -16.18 5.61
CA ALA A 34 -3.92 -16.39 4.94
C ALA A 34 -2.82 -15.48 5.50
N LEU A 35 -3.19 -14.32 6.05
CA LEU A 35 -2.33 -13.39 6.77
C LEU A 35 -2.98 -13.03 8.11
N PRO A 36 -2.20 -12.64 9.15
CA PRO A 36 -2.79 -12.14 10.38
C PRO A 36 -3.59 -10.86 10.11
N PHE A 37 -4.72 -10.71 10.80
CA PHE A 37 -5.50 -9.48 10.75
C PHE A 37 -4.80 -8.34 11.49
N ALA A 38 -4.81 -7.15 10.89
CA ALA A 38 -4.50 -5.90 11.55
C ALA A 38 -5.53 -4.84 11.14
N PRO A 39 -6.05 -4.02 12.07
CA PRO A 39 -7.00 -2.97 11.70
C PRO A 39 -6.37 -1.88 10.83
N GLU A 40 -5.06 -1.69 10.93
CA GLU A 40 -4.25 -0.75 10.16
C GLU A 40 -2.77 -1.16 10.15
N ILE A 41 -1.98 -0.60 9.22
CA ILE A 41 -0.52 -0.85 9.13
C ILE A 41 0.22 -0.10 10.24
N ALA A 42 -0.14 1.17 10.47
CA ALA A 42 0.47 2.04 11.47
C ALA A 42 -0.58 2.89 12.20
N ASN A 43 -0.43 3.04 13.51
CA ASN A 43 -1.38 3.76 14.39
C ASN A 43 -1.08 5.26 14.56
N ASP A 44 -0.10 5.78 13.83
CA ASP A 44 0.31 7.19 13.85
C ASP A 44 -0.07 7.91 12.55
N GLN A 45 -1.16 7.48 11.92
CA GLN A 45 -1.66 8.00 10.66
C GLN A 45 -3.09 8.51 10.81
N PRO A 46 -3.52 9.51 9.99
CA PRO A 46 -4.91 9.92 9.97
C PRO A 46 -5.80 8.76 9.50
N VAL A 47 -6.95 8.57 10.15
CA VAL A 47 -7.80 7.38 9.98
C VAL A 47 -8.28 7.14 8.54
N HIS A 48 -8.38 8.18 7.73
CA HIS A 48 -8.94 8.14 6.37
C HIS A 48 -7.92 7.92 5.26
N VAL A 49 -6.63 7.81 5.57
CA VAL A 49 -5.61 7.68 4.52
C VAL A 49 -5.62 6.28 3.92
N GLY A 50 -5.96 6.20 2.63
CA GLY A 50 -6.06 4.92 1.92
C GLY A 50 -4.75 4.14 1.81
N TYR A 51 -3.59 4.75 2.11
CA TYR A 51 -2.31 4.04 2.18
C TYR A 51 -2.07 3.31 3.52
N ASN A 52 -2.98 3.42 4.49
CA ASN A 52 -2.97 2.74 5.78
C ASN A 52 -4.22 1.85 6.01
N PRO A 53 -4.54 0.93 5.07
CA PRO A 53 -5.70 0.05 5.20
C PRO A 53 -5.48 -1.05 6.25
N SER A 54 -6.52 -1.83 6.53
CA SER A 54 -6.38 -3.08 7.27
C SER A 54 -5.54 -4.12 6.50
N ILE A 55 -4.96 -5.05 7.25
CA ILE A 55 -4.23 -6.21 6.75
C ILE A 55 -5.10 -7.44 6.96
N SER A 56 -5.23 -8.26 5.91
CA SER A 56 -5.88 -9.57 5.92
C SER A 56 -5.36 -10.39 4.73
N GLY A 57 -5.65 -11.69 4.71
CA GLY A 57 -5.44 -12.55 3.54
C GLY A 57 -6.38 -12.24 2.36
N LEU A 58 -7.55 -11.64 2.61
CA LEU A 58 -8.42 -11.08 1.58
C LEU A 58 -8.09 -9.60 1.39
N ILE A 59 -7.65 -9.25 0.17
CA ILE A 59 -7.19 -7.89 -0.15
C ILE A 59 -7.88 -7.44 -1.44
N LEU A 60 -9.03 -6.79 -1.35
CA LEU A 60 -9.75 -6.27 -2.53
C LEU A 60 -9.40 -4.80 -2.77
N ASN A 61 -8.95 -4.46 -3.97
CA ASN A 61 -8.61 -3.07 -4.35
C ASN A 61 -7.62 -2.41 -3.38
N TYR A 62 -6.63 -3.19 -2.92
CA TYR A 62 -5.66 -2.80 -1.89
C TYR A 62 -6.30 -2.51 -0.51
N ASN A 63 -7.43 -3.14 -0.20
CA ASN A 63 -8.29 -2.86 0.97
C ASN A 63 -8.71 -1.39 1.02
N ARG A 64 -9.22 -0.90 -0.11
CA ARG A 64 -9.77 0.45 -0.22
C ARG A 64 -11.11 0.43 -0.90
N VAL A 65 -11.97 1.34 -0.46
CA VAL A 65 -13.29 1.61 -1.02
C VAL A 65 -13.31 3.01 -1.62
N HIS A 66 -13.93 3.15 -2.78
CA HIS A 66 -13.99 4.43 -3.49
C HIS A 66 -15.17 5.25 -2.96
N PHE A 67 -14.87 6.35 -2.29
CA PHE A 67 -15.84 7.35 -1.86
C PHE A 67 -15.93 8.46 -2.89
N GLU A 68 -17.14 8.76 -3.37
CA GLU A 68 -17.41 9.87 -4.28
C GLU A 68 -18.48 10.80 -3.70
N TRP A 69 -18.34 12.10 -3.96
CA TRP A 69 -19.35 13.10 -3.66
C TRP A 69 -19.62 14.00 -4.86
N LYS A 70 -20.87 14.44 -4.98
CA LYS A 70 -21.31 15.42 -5.98
C LYS A 70 -22.37 16.32 -5.36
N ARG A 71 -22.30 17.63 -5.62
CA ARG A 71 -23.40 18.54 -5.25
C ARG A 71 -24.67 18.16 -6.01
N ALA A 72 -25.75 17.95 -5.28
CA ALA A 72 -27.07 17.63 -5.83
C ALA A 72 -28.17 18.09 -4.86
N GLY A 73 -29.27 18.63 -5.40
CA GLY A 73 -30.48 18.94 -4.62
C GLY A 73 -30.28 19.84 -3.40
N GLY A 74 -29.36 20.82 -3.45
CA GLY A 74 -29.04 21.69 -2.32
C GLY A 74 -28.11 21.08 -1.25
N GLY A 75 -27.70 19.82 -1.41
CA GLY A 75 -26.75 19.12 -0.53
C GLY A 75 -25.68 18.36 -1.32
N TYR A 76 -25.38 17.15 -0.86
CA TYR A 76 -24.45 16.23 -1.51
C TYR A 76 -25.10 14.87 -1.76
N GLN A 77 -24.90 14.34 -2.95
CA GLN A 77 -25.01 12.91 -3.21
C GLN A 77 -23.66 12.27 -2.86
N LEU A 78 -23.70 11.24 -2.02
CA LEU A 78 -22.52 10.48 -1.59
C LEU A 78 -22.65 9.01 -2.05
N SER A 79 -21.56 8.39 -2.45
CA SER A 79 -21.53 6.97 -2.80
C SER A 79 -20.25 6.28 -2.33
N MET A 80 -20.37 4.99 -2.03
CA MET A 80 -19.26 4.09 -1.77
C MET A 80 -19.36 2.87 -2.68
N ASP A 81 -18.31 2.62 -3.44
CA ASP A 81 -18.26 1.53 -4.42
C ASP A 81 -16.88 0.87 -4.47
N ALA A 82 -16.86 -0.38 -4.92
CA ALA A 82 -15.64 -1.08 -5.23
C ALA A 82 -15.29 -0.87 -6.71
N ARG A 83 -14.73 0.31 -6.99
CA ARG A 83 -14.38 0.77 -8.34
C ARG A 83 -13.40 -0.20 -9.05
N GLY A 84 -13.89 -0.90 -10.08
CA GLY A 84 -13.09 -1.54 -11.13
C GLY A 84 -13.16 -0.78 -12.45
N GLU A 85 -12.47 -1.26 -13.48
CA GLU A 85 -12.55 -0.71 -14.84
C GLU A 85 -13.83 -1.16 -15.54
N ARG A 86 -14.28 -2.41 -15.33
CA ARG A 86 -15.48 -2.99 -15.95
C ARG A 86 -16.67 -3.02 -15.00
N HIS A 87 -16.42 -3.12 -13.70
CA HIS A 87 -17.47 -3.29 -12.70
C HIS A 87 -17.41 -2.22 -11.60
N LEU A 88 -18.59 -1.73 -11.19
CA LEU A 88 -18.76 -0.68 -10.18
C LEU A 88 -19.80 -1.06 -9.10
N PRO A 89 -19.69 -2.24 -8.47
CA PRO A 89 -20.65 -2.67 -7.46
C PRO A 89 -20.60 -1.72 -6.25
N ARG A 90 -21.78 -1.37 -5.75
CA ARG A 90 -21.93 -0.64 -4.49
C ARG A 90 -21.35 -1.48 -3.35
N ALA A 91 -20.49 -0.89 -2.55
CA ALA A 91 -19.98 -1.50 -1.32
C ALA A 91 -20.99 -1.22 -0.20
N TYR A 92 -21.83 -2.21 0.14
CA TYR A 92 -22.88 -1.98 1.13
C TYR A 92 -22.40 -2.18 2.58
N THR A 93 -21.20 -2.73 2.78
CA THR A 93 -20.55 -2.87 4.11
C THR A 93 -19.89 -1.59 4.60
N ALA A 94 -19.86 -0.54 3.77
CA ALA A 94 -19.39 0.78 4.15
C ALA A 94 -20.42 1.85 3.76
N ASP A 95 -20.64 2.83 4.64
CA ASP A 95 -21.35 4.06 4.29
C ASP A 95 -20.63 5.30 4.78
N VAL A 96 -21.04 6.43 4.22
CA VAL A 96 -20.49 7.75 4.51
C VAL A 96 -21.62 8.75 4.67
N SER A 97 -21.52 9.59 5.70
CA SER A 97 -22.48 10.67 5.97
C SER A 97 -21.78 12.01 6.13
N LEU A 98 -22.52 13.10 5.91
CA LEU A 98 -22.01 14.45 6.16
C LEU A 98 -22.03 14.75 7.65
N ALA A 99 -21.00 15.45 8.12
CA ALA A 99 -20.94 16.02 9.45
C ALA A 99 -20.75 17.54 9.38
N ASN A 100 -21.57 18.29 10.12
CA ASN A 100 -21.41 19.73 10.27
C ASN A 100 -20.30 20.03 11.29
N ARG A 101 -19.04 19.97 10.82
CA ARG A 101 -17.85 20.29 11.61
C ARG A 101 -16.74 20.82 10.70
N ARG A 102 -15.73 21.44 11.29
CA ARG A 102 -14.48 21.84 10.59
C ARG A 102 -13.40 20.78 10.65
N ALA A 103 -13.30 20.08 11.79
CA ALA A 103 -12.33 19.02 12.04
C ALA A 103 -12.93 17.98 13.01
N PRO A 104 -12.46 16.72 12.98
CA PRO A 104 -11.55 16.15 11.99
C PRO A 104 -12.20 16.03 10.60
N LEU A 105 -11.39 15.93 9.53
CA LEU A 105 -11.92 15.83 8.16
C LEU A 105 -12.80 14.60 7.99
N PHE A 106 -12.33 13.47 8.49
CA PHE A 106 -13.06 12.21 8.50
C PHE A 106 -13.10 11.64 9.91
N THR A 107 -14.16 10.88 10.22
CA THR A 107 -14.18 9.95 11.35
C THR A 107 -14.58 8.57 10.85
N TYR A 108 -14.17 7.56 11.59
CA TYR A 108 -14.56 6.17 11.40
C TYR A 108 -15.35 5.69 12.61
N GLY A 109 -16.30 4.80 12.38
CA GLY A 109 -16.99 4.02 13.41
C GLY A 109 -17.40 2.68 12.86
N ASP A 110 -17.61 1.73 13.76
CA ASP A 110 -18.11 0.39 13.47
C ASP A 110 -19.49 0.23 14.12
N ARG A 111 -20.48 -0.25 13.38
CA ARG A 111 -21.76 -0.68 13.95
C ARG A 111 -22.12 -2.06 13.41
N GLY A 112 -21.77 -3.08 14.17
CA GLY A 112 -22.16 -4.46 13.87
C GLY A 112 -21.50 -5.00 12.59
N GLY A 113 -20.21 -4.68 12.36
CA GLY A 113 -19.47 -5.14 11.18
C GLY A 113 -19.71 -4.29 9.93
N LYS A 114 -20.44 -3.18 10.06
CA LYS A 114 -20.57 -2.17 9.02
C LYS A 114 -19.70 -0.96 9.34
N GLU A 115 -18.94 -0.52 8.35
CA GLU A 115 -18.11 0.68 8.45
C GLU A 115 -18.94 1.95 8.24
N HIS A 116 -18.81 2.87 9.18
CA HIS A 116 -19.49 4.16 9.15
C HIS A 116 -18.46 5.28 9.12
N TRP A 117 -18.36 5.92 7.97
CA TRP A 117 -17.54 7.10 7.77
C TRP A 117 -18.39 8.34 7.94
N THR A 118 -17.79 9.41 8.47
CA THR A 118 -18.37 10.75 8.33
C THR A 118 -17.34 11.68 7.74
N VAL A 119 -17.77 12.61 6.89
CA VAL A 119 -16.91 13.63 6.28
C VAL A 119 -17.37 15.03 6.66
N ALA A 120 -16.42 15.89 7.02
CA ALA A 120 -16.67 17.29 7.31
C ALA A 120 -17.25 17.99 6.07
N GLN A 121 -18.48 18.50 6.15
CA GLN A 121 -19.17 19.12 5.01
C GLN A 121 -18.38 20.30 4.44
N ALA A 122 -17.69 21.07 5.28
CA ALA A 122 -16.86 22.21 4.88
C ALA A 122 -15.64 21.80 4.03
N ALA A 123 -15.25 20.52 4.05
CA ALA A 123 -14.13 20.00 3.26
C ALA A 123 -14.55 19.60 1.83
N LEU A 124 -15.85 19.49 1.55
CA LEU A 124 -16.34 19.07 0.24
C LEU A 124 -16.50 20.26 -0.72
N GLY A 125 -15.87 20.15 -1.89
CA GLY A 125 -16.08 21.04 -3.03
C GLY A 125 -17.31 20.66 -3.87
N LYS A 126 -17.44 21.13 -5.12
CA LYS A 126 -18.61 20.83 -5.99
C LYS A 126 -18.76 19.33 -6.33
N GLY A 127 -17.66 18.59 -6.33
CA GLY A 127 -17.61 17.15 -6.51
C GLY A 127 -16.17 16.65 -6.40
N GLY A 128 -16.00 15.35 -6.28
CA GLY A 128 -14.70 14.70 -6.20
C GLY A 128 -14.79 13.29 -5.65
N SER A 129 -13.64 12.64 -5.52
CA SER A 129 -13.55 11.31 -4.94
C SER A 129 -12.29 11.10 -4.13
N ARG A 130 -12.30 10.04 -3.32
CA ARG A 130 -11.18 9.61 -2.50
C ARG A 130 -11.29 8.11 -2.21
N TRP A 131 -10.15 7.44 -2.16
CA TRP A 131 -10.07 6.08 -1.63
C TRP A 131 -9.94 6.11 -0.11
N LEU A 132 -10.90 5.51 0.59
CA LEU A 132 -10.85 5.32 2.04
C LEU A 132 -10.33 3.91 2.36
N PRO A 133 -9.56 3.75 3.46
CA PRO A 133 -9.12 2.43 3.89
C PRO A 133 -10.31 1.60 4.38
N VAL A 134 -10.34 0.32 4.02
CA VAL A 134 -11.29 -0.64 4.55
C VAL A 134 -10.73 -1.22 5.85
N ARG A 135 -11.61 -1.43 6.84
CA ARG A 135 -11.35 -2.02 8.16
C ARG A 135 -11.90 -3.44 8.31
N HIS A 136 -12.92 -3.82 7.52
CA HIS A 136 -13.51 -5.17 7.44
C HIS A 136 -13.32 -5.81 6.06
N PRO A 137 -12.08 -6.23 5.73
CA PRO A 137 -11.73 -6.62 4.36
C PRO A 137 -12.44 -7.90 3.89
N GLU A 138 -12.75 -8.84 4.78
CA GLU A 138 -13.49 -10.06 4.43
C GLU A 138 -14.94 -9.75 4.07
N LEU A 139 -15.62 -8.91 4.86
CA LEU A 139 -16.99 -8.49 4.60
C LEU A 139 -17.07 -7.66 3.32
N TYR A 140 -16.13 -6.73 3.12
CA TYR A 140 -16.03 -5.95 1.89
C TYR A 140 -15.81 -6.84 0.66
N ALA A 141 -14.85 -7.77 0.68
CA ALA A 141 -14.65 -8.67 -0.45
C ALA A 141 -15.88 -9.55 -0.72
N GLY A 142 -16.53 -10.03 0.34
CA GLY A 142 -17.77 -10.79 0.27
C GLY A 142 -18.93 -9.99 -0.32
N ASP A 143 -19.11 -8.73 0.08
CA ASP A 143 -20.21 -7.88 -0.39
C ASP A 143 -20.13 -7.62 -1.90
N VAL A 144 -18.92 -7.36 -2.39
CA VAL A 144 -18.63 -7.09 -3.78
C VAL A 144 -18.86 -8.37 -4.59
N PHE A 145 -18.29 -9.48 -4.13
CA PHE A 145 -18.45 -10.75 -4.81
C PHE A 145 -19.91 -11.21 -4.86
N GLN A 146 -20.68 -11.02 -3.78
CA GLN A 146 -22.11 -11.33 -3.77
C GLN A 146 -22.87 -10.53 -4.84
N THR A 147 -22.57 -9.24 -4.98
CA THR A 147 -23.19 -8.38 -5.98
C THR A 147 -22.86 -8.84 -7.41
N LEU A 148 -21.59 -9.15 -7.67
CA LEU A 148 -21.12 -9.61 -8.99
C LEU A 148 -21.65 -11.01 -9.33
N ALA A 149 -21.67 -11.94 -8.37
CA ALA A 149 -22.25 -13.27 -8.52
C ALA A 149 -23.75 -13.18 -8.86
N ARG A 150 -24.50 -12.30 -8.18
CA ARG A 150 -25.91 -12.06 -8.49
C ARG A 150 -26.12 -11.55 -9.92
N ALA A 151 -25.26 -10.66 -10.40
CA ALA A 151 -25.28 -10.18 -11.79
C ALA A 151 -25.03 -11.30 -12.82
N GLN A 152 -24.33 -12.37 -12.42
CA GLN A 152 -24.13 -13.60 -13.21
C GLN A 152 -25.23 -14.66 -13.02
N GLY A 153 -26.32 -14.32 -12.33
CA GLY A 153 -27.43 -15.25 -12.06
C GLY A 153 -27.14 -16.26 -10.94
N ILE A 154 -26.22 -15.93 -10.02
CA ILE A 154 -25.84 -16.76 -8.86
C ILE A 154 -26.20 -15.97 -7.58
N PRO A 155 -27.46 -16.05 -7.09
CA PRO A 155 -27.79 -15.48 -5.79
C PRO A 155 -27.02 -16.21 -4.68
N LEU A 156 -26.31 -15.42 -3.87
CA LEU A 156 -25.61 -15.90 -2.67
C LEU A 156 -26.23 -15.25 -1.43
N PRO A 157 -26.33 -15.95 -0.29
CA PRO A 157 -26.70 -15.35 1.00
C PRO A 157 -25.64 -14.33 1.44
N ALA A 158 -25.90 -13.61 2.54
CA ALA A 158 -24.95 -12.64 3.08
C ALA A 158 -23.60 -13.31 3.43
N PRO A 159 -22.46 -12.65 3.15
CA PRO A 159 -21.14 -13.19 3.46
C PRO A 159 -20.94 -13.36 4.96
N GLN A 160 -20.32 -14.47 5.37
CA GLN A 160 -20.03 -14.79 6.76
C GLN A 160 -18.52 -15.02 6.94
N PRO A 161 -17.82 -14.15 7.69
CA PRO A 161 -16.41 -14.36 8.00
C PRO A 161 -16.20 -15.63 8.83
N VAL A 162 -15.19 -16.40 8.47
CA VAL A 162 -14.77 -17.59 9.23
C VAL A 162 -13.28 -17.52 9.57
N ALA A 163 -12.91 -18.05 10.74
CA ALA A 163 -11.53 -18.04 11.22
C ALA A 163 -10.69 -19.15 10.58
N ALA A 164 -11.25 -20.36 10.49
CA ALA A 164 -10.59 -21.51 9.89
C ALA A 164 -10.91 -21.60 8.40
N LEU A 165 -9.92 -21.98 7.58
CA LEU A 165 -10.12 -22.25 6.17
C LEU A 165 -11.08 -23.44 6.03
N PRO A 166 -12.28 -23.26 5.45
CA PRO A 166 -13.18 -24.39 5.22
C PRO A 166 -12.57 -25.36 4.20
N GLY A 167 -12.81 -26.66 4.39
CA GLY A 167 -12.53 -27.66 3.36
C GLY A 167 -13.49 -27.51 2.18
N GLY A 168 -13.07 -27.96 0.99
CA GLY A 168 -13.92 -27.92 -0.20
C GLY A 168 -13.18 -28.22 -1.49
N THR A 169 -13.93 -28.25 -2.59
CA THR A 169 -13.37 -28.38 -3.95
C THR A 169 -13.20 -26.99 -4.57
N VAL A 170 -12.03 -26.72 -5.14
CA VAL A 170 -11.78 -25.45 -5.85
C VAL A 170 -12.56 -25.44 -7.17
N LEU A 171 -13.56 -24.56 -7.26
CA LEU A 171 -14.32 -24.36 -8.49
C LEU A 171 -13.66 -23.32 -9.40
N VAL A 172 -13.16 -22.22 -8.84
CA VAL A 172 -12.50 -21.14 -9.57
C VAL A 172 -11.29 -20.68 -8.78
N GLN A 173 -10.20 -20.39 -9.49
CA GLN A 173 -8.97 -19.86 -8.92
C GLN A 173 -8.45 -18.73 -9.79
N LYS A 174 -8.03 -17.65 -9.14
CA LYS A 174 -7.28 -16.56 -9.76
C LYS A 174 -5.89 -16.52 -9.17
N SER A 175 -4.88 -16.57 -10.03
CA SER A 175 -3.49 -16.31 -9.64
C SER A 175 -3.15 -14.84 -9.89
N SER A 176 -2.31 -14.28 -9.02
CA SER A 176 -1.71 -12.96 -9.23
C SER A 176 -0.77 -12.98 -10.44
N ALA A 177 -0.29 -11.80 -10.84
CA ALA A 177 0.91 -11.73 -11.67
C ALA A 177 2.11 -12.39 -10.95
N ALA A 178 3.18 -12.67 -11.70
CA ALA A 178 4.40 -13.22 -11.13
C ALA A 178 4.95 -12.28 -10.04
N LEU A 179 5.51 -12.85 -8.97
CA LEU A 179 5.98 -12.08 -7.81
C LEU A 179 6.95 -10.95 -8.21
N ARG A 180 7.80 -11.18 -9.22
CA ARG A 180 8.75 -10.17 -9.70
C ARG A 180 8.05 -8.93 -10.28
N ASP A 181 6.94 -9.11 -10.97
CA ASP A 181 6.15 -8.00 -11.52
C ASP A 181 5.37 -7.28 -10.42
N VAL A 182 4.77 -8.03 -9.49
CA VAL A 182 4.11 -7.46 -8.29
C VAL A 182 5.11 -6.61 -7.48
N LEU A 183 6.35 -7.09 -7.30
CA LEU A 183 7.39 -6.34 -6.59
C LEU A 183 7.87 -5.11 -7.38
N ARG A 184 7.99 -5.20 -8.71
CA ARG A 184 8.33 -4.05 -9.56
C ARG A 184 7.28 -2.95 -9.40
N ASP A 185 6.00 -3.29 -9.47
CA ASP A 185 4.91 -2.34 -9.32
C ASP A 185 4.83 -1.79 -7.89
N MET A 186 5.01 -2.65 -6.89
CA MET A 186 5.10 -2.21 -5.49
C MET A 186 6.23 -1.20 -5.29
N LEU A 187 7.43 -1.44 -5.85
CA LEU A 187 8.55 -0.50 -5.74
C LEU A 187 8.27 0.80 -6.50
N ARG A 188 7.62 0.71 -7.66
CA ARG A 188 7.27 1.86 -8.52
C ARG A 188 6.21 2.77 -7.92
N TYR A 189 5.12 2.18 -7.40
CA TYR A 189 3.96 2.90 -6.85
C TYR A 189 3.99 3.01 -5.32
N SER A 190 4.93 2.35 -4.65
CA SER A 190 5.11 2.35 -3.20
C SER A 190 3.85 1.86 -2.45
N THR A 191 3.27 0.75 -2.87
CA THR A 191 2.04 0.22 -2.29
C THR A 191 2.29 -0.47 -0.95
N ASN A 192 1.94 0.19 0.15
CA ASN A 192 2.22 -0.27 1.51
C ASN A 192 1.65 -1.67 1.80
N ILE A 193 0.37 -1.91 1.51
CA ILE A 193 -0.27 -3.21 1.78
C ILE A 193 0.38 -4.36 0.98
N THR A 194 0.90 -4.08 -0.21
CA THR A 194 1.65 -5.08 -0.99
C THR A 194 2.97 -5.43 -0.30
N ALA A 195 3.68 -4.43 0.22
CA ALA A 195 4.91 -4.65 0.98
C ALA A 195 4.64 -5.47 2.25
N GLU A 196 3.58 -5.12 2.99
CA GLU A 196 3.13 -5.88 4.17
C GLU A 196 2.80 -7.33 3.81
N ALA A 197 1.95 -7.56 2.79
CA ALA A 197 1.52 -8.90 2.40
C ALA A 197 2.68 -9.79 1.95
N VAL A 198 3.58 -9.26 1.10
CA VAL A 198 4.76 -10.01 0.64
C VAL A 198 5.73 -10.26 1.80
N GLY A 199 6.02 -9.24 2.60
CA GLY A 199 6.94 -9.34 3.73
C GLY A 199 6.45 -10.32 4.80
N MET A 200 5.17 -10.30 5.17
CA MET A 200 4.58 -11.28 6.08
C MET A 200 4.57 -12.69 5.52
N THR A 201 4.28 -12.85 4.22
CA THR A 201 4.34 -14.15 3.56
C THR A 201 5.77 -14.69 3.57
N ALA A 202 6.77 -13.86 3.26
CA ALA A 202 8.18 -14.23 3.30
C ALA A 202 8.63 -14.62 4.72
N SER A 203 8.29 -13.82 5.73
CA SER A 203 8.58 -14.16 7.14
C SER A 203 7.95 -15.49 7.55
N ARG A 204 6.68 -15.71 7.22
CA ARG A 204 5.97 -16.95 7.54
C ARG A 204 6.62 -18.16 6.87
N GLN A 205 7.00 -18.06 5.59
CA GLN A 205 7.72 -19.14 4.88
C GLN A 205 9.09 -19.45 5.49
N ARG A 206 9.69 -18.48 6.20
CA ARG A 206 10.94 -18.65 6.94
C ARG A 206 10.75 -19.14 8.37
N GLY A 207 9.53 -19.50 8.77
CA GLY A 207 9.22 -19.99 10.11
C GLY A 207 9.02 -18.90 11.16
N ALA A 208 8.89 -17.63 10.75
CA ALA A 208 8.55 -16.57 11.70
C ALA A 208 7.13 -16.82 12.28
N PRO A 209 6.90 -16.47 13.55
CA PRO A 209 5.57 -16.56 14.14
C PRO A 209 4.54 -15.80 13.31
N ALA A 210 3.36 -16.38 13.13
CA ALA A 210 2.26 -15.79 12.36
C ALA A 210 1.66 -14.53 13.03
N ALA A 211 2.08 -14.19 14.25
CA ALA A 211 1.59 -13.04 14.98
C ALA A 211 1.96 -11.71 14.31
N LEU A 212 0.99 -10.79 14.25
CA LEU A 212 1.20 -9.42 13.79
C LEU A 212 2.33 -8.76 14.58
N GLY A 213 3.16 -7.98 13.90
CA GLY A 213 4.29 -7.27 14.54
C GLY A 213 5.52 -8.13 14.84
N ARG A 214 5.46 -9.46 14.68
CA ARG A 214 6.66 -10.33 14.73
C ARG A 214 7.38 -10.44 13.38
N SER A 215 6.65 -10.18 12.29
CA SER A 215 7.20 -10.28 10.94
C SER A 215 8.30 -9.26 10.64
N GLY A 216 8.14 -8.00 11.06
CA GLY A 216 9.18 -6.97 10.93
C GLY A 216 10.47 -7.35 11.67
N PRO A 217 10.42 -7.65 12.99
CA PRO A 217 11.57 -8.12 13.75
C PRO A 217 12.25 -9.35 13.13
N ALA A 218 11.49 -10.34 12.64
CA ALA A 218 12.04 -11.51 11.96
C ALA A 218 12.81 -11.15 10.68
N MET A 219 12.33 -10.17 9.90
CA MET A 219 13.09 -9.65 8.76
C MET A 219 14.31 -8.82 9.19
N GLY A 220 14.26 -8.14 10.33
CA GLY A 220 15.42 -7.47 10.92
C GLY A 220 16.52 -8.46 11.31
N GLU A 221 16.16 -9.59 11.92
CA GLU A 221 17.07 -10.69 12.24
C GLU A 221 17.66 -11.32 10.97
N TRP A 222 16.82 -11.57 9.96
CA TRP A 222 17.28 -12.05 8.66
C TRP A 222 18.27 -11.08 8.01
N ALA A 223 17.97 -9.78 7.99
CA ALA A 223 18.84 -8.76 7.42
C ALA A 223 20.17 -8.67 8.18
N ARG A 224 20.13 -8.73 9.52
CA ARG A 224 21.33 -8.81 10.35
C ARG A 224 22.20 -10.01 9.97
N ALA A 225 21.61 -11.19 9.82
CA ALA A 225 22.34 -12.41 9.47
C ALA A 225 22.92 -12.38 8.05
N ARG A 226 22.25 -11.72 7.09
CA ARG A 226 22.64 -11.73 5.67
C ARG A 226 23.53 -10.58 5.24
N SER A 227 23.46 -9.43 5.90
CA SER A 227 24.22 -8.22 5.52
C SER A 227 24.80 -7.46 6.71
N GLY A 228 24.71 -7.99 7.93
CA GLY A 228 25.30 -7.34 9.11
C GLY A 228 24.59 -6.06 9.56
N MET A 229 23.31 -5.89 9.21
CA MET A 229 22.47 -4.76 9.68
C MET A 229 22.13 -4.89 11.17
N SER A 230 23.12 -4.75 12.05
CA SER A 230 22.97 -5.00 13.49
C SER A 230 22.08 -3.98 14.22
N ARG A 231 22.03 -2.73 13.73
CA ARG A 231 21.26 -1.61 14.30
C ARG A 231 19.89 -1.43 13.65
N ALA A 232 19.60 -2.18 12.59
CA ALA A 232 18.30 -2.09 11.94
C ALA A 232 17.17 -2.61 12.83
N LYS A 233 16.06 -1.87 12.82
CA LYS A 233 14.81 -2.24 13.49
C LYS A 233 13.70 -2.08 12.47
N PHE A 234 13.02 -3.18 12.14
CA PHE A 234 11.83 -3.13 11.29
C PHE A 234 10.62 -3.45 12.15
N VAL A 235 9.63 -2.58 12.13
CA VAL A 235 8.33 -2.82 12.80
C VAL A 235 7.25 -3.25 11.81
N ASP A 236 7.49 -3.01 10.52
CA ASP A 236 6.61 -3.29 9.38
C ASP A 236 7.48 -3.51 8.13
N HIS A 237 6.85 -3.71 6.97
CA HIS A 237 7.54 -3.94 5.69
C HIS A 237 7.45 -2.75 4.73
N SER A 238 6.47 -1.87 4.93
CA SER A 238 6.21 -0.70 4.09
C SER A 238 7.05 0.53 4.46
N GLY A 239 7.59 0.58 5.69
CA GLY A 239 8.29 1.75 6.22
C GLY A 239 7.36 2.85 6.73
N LEU A 240 6.07 2.55 6.94
CA LEU A 240 5.08 3.52 7.38
C LEU A 240 5.21 3.86 8.88
N GLY A 241 5.50 2.85 9.70
CA GLY A 241 5.65 2.93 11.14
C GLY A 241 6.90 3.71 11.55
N ALA A 242 6.69 4.75 12.35
CA ALA A 242 7.74 5.66 12.81
C ALA A 242 8.81 5.02 13.70
N ALA A 243 8.60 3.79 14.16
CA ALA A 243 9.53 3.06 15.03
C ALA A 243 10.63 2.32 14.25
N SER A 244 10.53 2.21 12.93
CA SER A 244 11.58 1.61 12.09
C SER A 244 12.87 2.43 12.13
N ARG A 245 14.03 1.76 12.14
CA ARG A 245 15.37 2.37 12.18
C ARG A 245 16.28 1.64 11.20
N VAL A 246 17.09 2.41 10.47
CA VAL A 246 18.17 1.90 9.61
C VAL A 246 19.20 3.01 9.43
N THR A 247 20.48 2.67 9.43
CA THR A 247 21.53 3.63 9.09
C THR A 247 21.79 3.64 7.57
N PRO A 248 22.24 4.77 6.98
CA PRO A 248 22.61 4.79 5.56
C PRO A 248 23.67 3.75 5.21
N ALA A 249 24.67 3.56 6.07
CA ALA A 249 25.75 2.59 5.86
C ALA A 249 25.22 1.13 5.81
N GLU A 250 24.31 0.77 6.72
CA GLU A 250 23.68 -0.56 6.70
C GLU A 250 22.79 -0.77 5.48
N MET A 251 22.07 0.27 5.04
CA MET A 251 21.27 0.21 3.81
C MET A 251 22.15 0.01 2.57
N VAL A 252 23.25 0.77 2.44
CA VAL A 252 24.21 0.61 1.34
C VAL A 252 24.80 -0.81 1.35
N ARG A 253 25.22 -1.30 2.52
CA ARG A 253 25.77 -2.65 2.67
C ARG A 253 24.75 -3.72 2.24
N ALA A 254 23.51 -3.61 2.70
CA ALA A 254 22.45 -4.55 2.33
C ALA A 254 22.14 -4.51 0.83
N LEU A 255 22.04 -3.32 0.24
CA LEU A 255 21.82 -3.16 -1.20
C LEU A 255 22.97 -3.76 -2.01
N ALA A 256 24.23 -3.53 -1.60
CA ALA A 256 25.40 -4.08 -2.29
C ALA A 256 25.50 -5.61 -2.17
N MET A 257 25.20 -6.18 -1.00
CA MET A 257 25.31 -7.62 -0.77
C MET A 257 24.11 -8.43 -1.29
N LEU A 258 22.89 -7.91 -1.12
CA LEU A 258 21.65 -8.65 -1.39
C LEU A 258 21.00 -8.24 -2.71
N GLY A 259 21.27 -7.02 -3.19
CA GLY A 259 20.63 -6.44 -4.38
C GLY A 259 21.00 -7.15 -5.69
N PRO A 260 22.30 -7.26 -6.04
CA PRO A 260 22.73 -7.93 -7.27
C PRO A 260 22.24 -9.37 -7.42
N PRO A 261 22.41 -10.29 -6.44
CA PRO A 261 21.95 -11.67 -6.60
C PRO A 261 20.42 -11.77 -6.69
N ALA A 262 19.67 -10.83 -6.12
CA ALA A 262 18.21 -10.75 -6.25
C ALA A 262 17.75 -10.08 -7.57
N GLY A 263 18.68 -9.52 -8.35
CA GLY A 263 18.36 -8.68 -9.51
C GLY A 263 17.50 -7.46 -9.14
N LEU A 264 17.72 -6.89 -7.94
CA LEU A 264 16.91 -5.79 -7.38
C LEU A 264 16.92 -4.56 -8.28
N ARG A 265 18.09 -4.24 -8.87
CA ARG A 265 18.23 -3.07 -9.75
C ARG A 265 17.25 -3.08 -10.92
N GLY A 266 16.98 -4.26 -11.51
CA GLY A 266 16.08 -4.41 -12.65
C GLY A 266 14.58 -4.30 -12.32
N ILE A 267 14.22 -4.11 -11.04
CA ILE A 267 12.83 -3.85 -10.62
C ILE A 267 12.67 -2.51 -9.89
N LEU A 268 13.75 -1.73 -9.76
CA LEU A 268 13.69 -0.35 -9.27
C LEU A 268 13.30 0.61 -10.39
N ARG A 269 12.73 1.74 -10.00
CA ARG A 269 12.31 2.79 -10.94
C ARG A 269 13.51 3.70 -11.28
N ASP A 270 13.57 4.14 -12.53
CA ASP A 270 14.46 5.23 -12.95
C ASP A 270 14.06 6.57 -12.30
N ILE A 271 15.04 7.24 -11.70
CA ILE A 271 14.90 8.55 -11.09
C ILE A 271 15.49 9.59 -12.03
N ALA A 272 14.62 10.41 -12.62
CA ALA A 272 15.05 11.51 -13.47
C ALA A 272 15.63 12.65 -12.61
N LEU A 273 16.90 12.96 -12.85
CA LEU A 273 17.55 14.17 -12.32
C LEU A 273 17.03 15.42 -13.04
N ARG A 274 17.10 16.58 -12.38
CA ARG A 274 16.40 17.80 -12.79
C ARG A 274 17.34 18.98 -13.01
N ASP A 275 17.00 19.87 -13.93
CA ASP A 275 17.73 21.13 -14.11
C ASP A 275 17.47 22.12 -12.95
N GLN A 276 18.12 23.28 -13.01
CA GLN A 276 17.95 24.38 -12.04
C GLN A 276 16.51 24.90 -11.92
N ASN A 277 15.68 24.69 -12.95
CA ASN A 277 14.27 25.05 -12.99
C ASN A 277 13.36 23.90 -12.52
N GLY A 278 13.94 22.77 -12.10
CA GLY A 278 13.22 21.58 -11.64
C GLY A 278 12.63 20.74 -12.77
N ARG A 279 13.03 20.93 -14.03
CA ARG A 279 12.57 20.11 -15.17
C ARG A 279 13.41 18.86 -15.29
N ALA A 280 12.78 17.71 -15.54
CA ALA A 280 13.48 16.44 -15.70
C ALA A 280 14.42 16.47 -16.93
N MET A 281 15.68 16.10 -16.72
CA MET A 281 16.70 16.04 -17.77
C MET A 281 16.74 14.63 -18.36
N LYS A 282 16.17 14.45 -19.56
CA LYS A 282 16.11 13.15 -20.24
C LYS A 282 17.51 12.58 -20.54
N SER A 283 18.45 13.43 -20.93
CA SER A 283 19.82 13.09 -21.33
C SER A 283 20.85 13.32 -20.21
N HIS A 284 20.44 13.29 -18.95
CA HIS A 284 21.40 13.40 -17.84
C HIS A 284 22.43 12.25 -17.91
N PRO A 285 23.75 12.52 -17.80
CA PRO A 285 24.78 11.50 -17.98
C PRO A 285 24.80 10.49 -16.83
N VAL A 286 24.49 10.92 -15.61
CA VAL A 286 24.26 10.01 -14.47
C VAL A 286 22.91 9.34 -14.58
N LYS A 287 22.86 8.01 -14.46
CA LYS A 287 21.63 7.21 -14.40
C LYS A 287 21.37 6.74 -12.98
N VAL A 288 20.12 6.75 -12.54
CA VAL A 288 19.75 6.41 -11.16
C VAL A 288 18.55 5.45 -11.15
N GLN A 289 18.71 4.28 -10.53
CA GLN A 289 17.62 3.35 -10.23
C GLN A 289 17.47 3.23 -8.72
N ALA A 290 16.39 3.76 -8.16
CA ALA A 290 16.27 3.86 -6.71
C ALA A 290 14.82 3.80 -6.23
N LYS A 291 14.68 3.51 -4.92
CA LYS A 291 13.42 3.58 -4.20
C LYS A 291 13.34 4.88 -3.41
N THR A 292 12.22 5.58 -3.55
CA THR A 292 11.90 6.77 -2.76
C THR A 292 11.17 6.38 -1.47
N GLY A 293 11.45 7.07 -0.37
CA GLY A 293 10.59 7.12 0.82
C GLY A 293 10.18 8.56 1.09
N THR A 294 8.91 8.80 1.41
CA THR A 294 8.41 10.16 1.68
C THR A 294 7.31 10.10 2.73
N LEU A 295 7.48 10.86 3.81
CA LEU A 295 6.47 11.14 4.82
C LEU A 295 6.54 12.63 5.16
N ASN A 296 5.65 13.13 6.01
CA ASN A 296 5.77 14.49 6.53
C ASN A 296 7.16 14.69 7.17
N PHE A 297 7.92 15.65 6.63
CA PHE A 297 9.29 15.99 7.06
C PHE A 297 10.31 14.85 6.97
N VAL A 298 10.08 13.86 6.11
CA VAL A 298 11.03 12.77 5.83
C VAL A 298 11.12 12.56 4.32
N SER A 299 12.35 12.46 3.81
CA SER A 299 12.59 12.07 2.42
C SER A 299 13.85 11.24 2.34
N SER A 300 13.71 10.07 1.75
CA SER A 300 14.80 9.13 1.54
C SER A 300 14.87 8.68 0.08
N LEU A 301 16.08 8.32 -0.33
CA LEU A 301 16.37 7.76 -1.63
C LEU A 301 17.50 6.74 -1.47
N ALA A 302 17.27 5.50 -1.89
CA ALA A 302 18.28 4.45 -1.82
C ALA A 302 18.23 3.55 -3.05
N GLY A 303 19.38 3.17 -3.58
CA GLY A 303 19.47 2.38 -4.80
C GLY A 303 20.85 2.41 -5.44
N PHE A 304 20.85 2.40 -6.76
CA PHE A 304 22.03 2.30 -7.61
C PHE A 304 22.13 3.52 -8.51
N MET A 305 23.36 3.93 -8.82
CA MET A 305 23.64 4.92 -9.84
C MET A 305 24.78 4.46 -10.76
N THR A 306 24.76 4.90 -12.00
CA THR A 306 25.86 4.74 -12.96
C THR A 306 26.37 6.13 -13.33
N ALA A 307 27.65 6.36 -13.08
CA ALA A 307 28.37 7.57 -13.44
C ALA A 307 28.67 7.60 -14.96
N PRO A 308 29.09 8.75 -15.53
CA PRO A 308 29.24 8.90 -16.99
C PRO A 308 30.26 7.96 -17.64
N ASP A 309 31.29 7.56 -16.88
CA ASP A 309 32.34 6.61 -17.24
C ASP A 309 31.90 5.14 -17.18
N GLY A 310 30.69 4.86 -16.67
CA GLY A 310 30.17 3.51 -16.45
C GLY A 310 30.34 3.00 -15.02
N THR A 311 31.02 3.74 -14.13
CA THR A 311 31.21 3.33 -12.73
C THR A 311 29.86 3.19 -12.02
N GLU A 312 29.63 2.04 -11.40
CA GLU A 312 28.40 1.74 -10.67
C GLU A 312 28.58 1.95 -9.16
N LEU A 313 27.68 2.73 -8.56
CA LEU A 313 27.68 3.01 -7.12
C LEU A 313 26.36 2.59 -6.48
N VAL A 314 26.44 2.14 -5.23
CA VAL A 314 25.30 1.92 -4.35
C VAL A 314 25.22 3.07 -3.36
N PHE A 315 24.02 3.62 -3.15
CA PHE A 315 23.84 4.76 -2.26
C PHE A 315 22.59 4.65 -1.40
N ALA A 316 22.61 5.35 -0.28
CA ALA A 316 21.44 5.61 0.55
C ALA A 316 21.52 7.01 1.15
N ILE A 317 20.48 7.81 0.93
CA ILE A 317 20.34 9.17 1.46
C ILE A 317 19.08 9.18 2.30
N LEU A 318 19.23 9.35 3.61
CA LEU A 318 18.13 9.37 4.57
C LEU A 318 18.10 10.74 5.23
N THR A 319 17.07 11.53 4.97
CA THR A 319 16.88 12.83 5.62
C THR A 319 15.54 12.84 6.35
N GLY A 320 15.49 13.44 7.53
CA GLY A 320 14.24 13.58 8.27
C GLY A 320 14.35 14.50 9.48
N ASP A 321 13.29 15.24 9.74
CA ASP A 321 13.03 15.92 11.01
C ASP A 321 11.94 15.13 11.75
N VAL A 322 12.38 14.08 12.46
CA VAL A 322 11.48 13.11 13.10
C VAL A 322 10.70 13.70 14.26
N ALA A 323 11.29 14.68 14.97
CA ALA A 323 10.63 15.40 16.05
C ALA A 323 9.50 16.27 15.50
N ARG A 324 9.73 16.97 14.39
CA ARG A 324 8.67 17.73 13.72
C ARG A 324 7.59 16.81 13.15
N ARG A 325 7.94 15.68 12.50
CA ARG A 325 6.95 14.68 12.05
C ARG A 325 6.02 14.25 13.16
N ALA A 326 6.55 13.92 14.33
CA ALA A 326 5.75 13.44 15.46
C ALA A 326 4.66 14.43 15.90
N ARG A 327 4.92 15.74 15.77
CA ARG A 327 3.94 16.80 16.11
C ARG A 327 2.79 16.93 15.10
N PHE A 328 2.94 16.39 13.89
CA PHE A 328 1.95 16.50 12.81
C PHE A 328 1.43 15.13 12.34
N LYS A 329 1.41 14.12 13.21
CA LYS A 329 0.97 12.75 12.87
C LYS A 329 -0.49 12.68 12.40
N ASP A 330 -1.34 13.58 12.90
CA ASP A 330 -2.78 13.61 12.60
C ASP A 330 -3.09 14.35 11.27
N PHE A 331 -2.06 14.85 10.59
CA PHE A 331 -2.19 15.55 9.32
C PHE A 331 -1.72 14.68 8.17
N GLU A 332 -2.58 14.49 7.17
CA GLU A 332 -2.22 13.82 5.91
C GLU A 332 -1.09 14.59 5.20
N VAL A 333 -1.22 15.91 5.10
CA VAL A 333 -0.17 16.81 4.62
C VAL A 333 0.05 17.90 5.67
N ALA A 334 1.18 17.83 6.35
CA ALA A 334 1.55 18.81 7.36
C ALA A 334 2.04 20.13 6.74
N GLU A 335 1.77 21.25 7.39
CA GLU A 335 2.23 22.56 6.94
C GLU A 335 3.76 22.62 6.83
N GLY A 336 4.25 23.08 5.67
CA GLY A 336 5.68 23.15 5.36
C GLY A 336 6.34 21.81 5.01
N SER A 337 5.63 20.68 5.06
CA SER A 337 6.21 19.37 4.73
C SER A 337 6.62 19.28 3.26
N VAL A 338 5.80 19.83 2.35
CA VAL A 338 6.05 19.85 0.91
C VAL A 338 7.35 20.60 0.58
N GLU A 339 7.56 21.77 1.17
CA GLU A 339 8.76 22.57 0.95
C GLU A 339 10.00 21.89 1.54
N TRP A 340 9.87 21.31 2.74
CA TRP A 340 10.94 20.53 3.36
C TRP A 340 11.36 19.36 2.46
N VAL A 341 10.40 18.59 1.92
CA VAL A 341 10.67 17.46 1.02
C VAL A 341 11.32 17.95 -0.27
N ARG A 342 10.88 19.09 -0.81
CA ARG A 342 11.47 19.69 -2.02
C ARG A 342 12.95 20.05 -1.81
N ARG A 343 13.29 20.63 -0.65
CA ARG A 343 14.69 20.93 -0.29
C ARG A 343 15.53 19.67 -0.15
N SER A 344 15.01 18.65 0.52
CA SER A 344 15.69 17.37 0.67
C SER A 344 15.97 16.69 -0.68
N LYS A 345 15.01 16.69 -1.62
CA LYS A 345 15.21 16.13 -2.96
C LYS A 345 16.29 16.85 -3.76
N ARG A 346 16.45 18.17 -3.59
CA ARG A 346 17.57 18.91 -4.19
C ARG A 346 18.91 18.47 -3.61
N LEU A 347 19.00 18.34 -2.28
CA LEU A 347 20.20 17.82 -1.63
C LEU A 347 20.53 16.40 -2.11
N GLN A 348 19.53 15.53 -2.25
CA GLN A 348 19.71 14.17 -2.75
C GLN A 348 20.36 14.15 -4.14
N GLN A 349 19.87 14.99 -5.05
CA GLN A 349 20.44 15.12 -6.39
C GLN A 349 21.88 15.68 -6.36
N GLN A 350 22.13 16.73 -5.59
CA GLN A 350 23.47 17.32 -5.46
C GLN A 350 24.50 16.31 -4.93
N LEU A 351 24.11 15.44 -3.99
CA LEU A 351 24.97 14.36 -3.49
C LEU A 351 25.27 13.34 -4.60
N ILE A 352 24.26 12.92 -5.36
CA ILE A 352 24.44 11.98 -6.48
C ILE A 352 25.36 12.56 -7.55
N GLU A 353 25.14 13.80 -7.97
CA GLU A 353 25.98 14.49 -8.96
C GLU A 353 27.42 14.62 -8.46
N ARG A 354 27.60 14.97 -7.18
CA ARG A 354 28.93 15.05 -6.56
C ARG A 354 29.62 13.69 -6.52
N TRP A 355 28.93 12.62 -6.14
CA TRP A 355 29.50 11.28 -6.12
C TRP A 355 29.88 10.79 -7.52
N ALA A 356 29.06 11.08 -8.53
CA ALA A 356 29.41 10.79 -9.92
C ALA A 356 30.70 11.51 -10.35
N ALA A 357 30.86 12.78 -9.96
CA ALA A 357 32.04 13.56 -10.33
C ALA A 357 33.33 13.14 -9.59
N ILE A 358 33.21 12.62 -8.36
CA ILE A 358 34.38 12.24 -7.53
C ILE A 358 34.79 10.79 -7.79
N TYR A 359 33.84 9.89 -7.98
CA TYR A 359 34.09 8.45 -8.05
C TYR A 359 33.92 7.87 -9.46
N GLY A 360 33.32 8.60 -10.39
CA GLY A 360 33.28 8.24 -11.81
C GLY A 360 34.38 8.95 -12.57
N SER A 361 35.60 8.42 -12.47
CA SER A 361 36.82 8.96 -13.09
C SER A 361 37.75 7.86 -13.52
#